data_AF-A0A839HSR8-F1
#
_entry.id   AF-A0A839HSR8-F1
#
_cell.length_a   1.000
_cell.length_b   1.000
_cell.length_c   1.000
_cell.angle_alpha   90.00
_cell.angle_beta   90.00
_cell.angle_gamma   90.00
#
_symmetry.space_group_name_H-M   'P 1'
#
loop_
_entity.id
_entity.type
_entity.pdbx_description
1 polymer ?
#
loop_
_entity_poly.entity_id
_entity_poly.type
_entity_poly.pdbx_seq_one_letter_code
_entity_poly.pdbx_strand_id
1 'polypeptide(L)'
;MAEVVHQLNRLPAFADKPMLLREVSSQLFWGMSKVLDKRQGLVAAMLGVDDCPFPESPIQLQVHLPTTGYRAILFVENLASFERAVRSTSGAFEGLALVYASGFKGSAQRLRSAGGCSLFYSSKGALGGDLRVAFEAWLFGKVAVPAYFWGDLDWAGMRILSAMRSSFQGLTAWEPGYAPMLEALNDGRGHSPEAAEKQGQKALEATGCRYTDGQLLPTLRTTGRFVDQEQLPL
;
A
#
# COMPACT_ATOMS: atom_id res chain seq x y z
N MET A 1 -0.23 -30.03 -22.14
CA MET A 1 0.51 -28.97 -22.87
C MET A 1 -0.23 -28.46 -24.10
N ALA A 2 -0.73 -29.33 -25.01
CA ALA A 2 -1.45 -28.89 -26.21
C ALA A 2 -2.65 -27.96 -25.94
N GLU A 3 -3.40 -28.23 -24.87
CA GLU A 3 -4.59 -27.45 -24.51
C GLU A 3 -4.26 -26.01 -24.08
N VAL A 4 -3.16 -25.81 -23.33
CA VAL A 4 -2.70 -24.48 -22.90
C VAL A 4 -2.25 -23.64 -24.10
N VAL A 5 -1.54 -24.26 -25.05
CA VAL A 5 -1.14 -23.61 -26.31
C VAL A 5 -2.37 -23.22 -27.12
N HIS A 6 -3.37 -24.10 -27.20
CA HIS A 6 -4.63 -23.78 -27.87
C HIS A 6 -5.32 -22.56 -27.25
N GLN A 7 -5.36 -22.45 -25.92
CA GLN A 7 -5.91 -21.27 -25.25
C GLN A 7 -5.10 -20.01 -25.55
N LEU A 8 -3.76 -20.08 -25.49
CA LEU A 8 -2.90 -18.94 -25.82
C LEU A 8 -3.09 -18.44 -27.26
N ASN A 9 -3.37 -19.33 -28.22
CA ASN A 9 -3.65 -18.96 -29.60
C ASN A 9 -4.97 -18.18 -29.78
N ARG A 10 -5.84 -18.14 -28.77
CA ARG A 10 -7.08 -17.34 -28.77
C ARG A 10 -6.86 -15.90 -28.31
N LEU A 11 -5.67 -15.58 -27.79
CA LEU A 11 -5.31 -14.26 -27.26
C LEU A 11 -5.56 -13.09 -28.24
N PRO A 12 -5.28 -13.20 -29.56
CA PRO A 12 -5.55 -12.12 -30.51
C PRO A 12 -7.02 -11.67 -30.55
N ALA A 13 -7.98 -12.56 -30.25
CA ALA A 13 -9.41 -12.22 -30.24
C ALA A 13 -9.82 -11.24 -29.11
N PHE A 14 -8.88 -10.91 -28.22
CA PHE A 14 -9.07 -9.98 -27.10
C PHE A 14 -8.31 -8.67 -27.29
N ALA A 15 -7.40 -8.55 -28.27
CA ALA A 15 -6.44 -7.45 -28.36
C ALA A 15 -7.09 -6.05 -28.35
N ASP A 16 -8.24 -5.90 -29.01
CA ASP A 16 -8.96 -4.62 -29.10
C ASP A 16 -9.98 -4.39 -27.98
N LYS A 17 -10.08 -5.30 -27.00
CA LYS A 17 -11.07 -5.22 -25.92
C LYS A 17 -10.47 -4.52 -24.69
N PRO A 18 -11.21 -3.61 -24.03
CA PRO A 18 -10.75 -2.96 -22.80
C PRO A 18 -10.86 -3.94 -21.62
N MET A 19 -9.89 -4.83 -21.48
CA MET A 19 -9.89 -5.90 -20.47
C MET A 19 -8.64 -5.86 -19.60
N LEU A 20 -8.81 -6.18 -18.33
CA LEU A 20 -7.69 -6.45 -17.42
C LEU A 20 -7.09 -7.83 -17.74
N LEU A 21 -5.79 -7.98 -17.45
CA LEU A 21 -5.05 -9.23 -17.68
C LEU A 21 -5.72 -10.45 -17.02
N ARG A 22 -6.33 -10.25 -15.85
CA ARG A 22 -7.03 -11.32 -15.12
C ARG A 22 -8.36 -11.72 -15.74
N GLU A 23 -9.03 -10.81 -16.42
CA GLU A 23 -10.25 -11.10 -17.19
C GLU A 23 -9.90 -11.88 -18.45
N VAL A 24 -8.81 -11.52 -19.12
CA VAL A 24 -8.26 -12.31 -20.24
C VAL A 24 -7.86 -13.70 -19.76
N SER A 25 -7.14 -13.79 -18.64
CA SER A 25 -6.72 -15.06 -18.05
C SER A 25 -7.92 -15.96 -17.71
N SER A 26 -8.99 -15.42 -17.10
CA SER A 26 -10.15 -16.23 -16.72
C SER A 26 -10.93 -16.73 -17.95
N GLN A 27 -11.03 -15.93 -19.01
CA GLN A 27 -11.71 -16.34 -20.25
C GLN A 27 -10.91 -17.35 -21.08
N LEU A 28 -9.57 -17.30 -20.99
CA LEU A 28 -8.70 -18.25 -21.66
C LEU A 28 -8.55 -19.57 -20.89
N PHE A 29 -8.42 -19.51 -19.56
CA PHE A 29 -7.98 -20.67 -18.77
C PHE A 29 -9.06 -21.18 -17.82
N TRP A 30 -10.22 -21.58 -18.34
CA TRP A 30 -11.29 -22.26 -17.57
C TRP A 30 -11.67 -21.54 -16.26
N GLY A 31 -11.72 -20.21 -16.27
CA GLY A 31 -12.02 -19.39 -15.08
C GLY A 31 -10.82 -19.07 -14.18
N MET A 32 -9.62 -19.58 -14.49
CA MET A 32 -8.40 -19.32 -13.71
C MET A 32 -7.84 -17.92 -14.02
N SER A 33 -8.16 -16.96 -13.16
CA SER A 33 -7.81 -15.54 -13.36
C SER A 33 -6.34 -15.18 -13.13
N LYS A 34 -5.53 -16.07 -12.52
CA LYS A 34 -4.13 -15.80 -12.16
C LYS A 34 -3.10 -16.47 -13.07
N VAL A 35 -3.53 -17.20 -14.11
CA VAL A 35 -2.60 -17.92 -14.99
C VAL A 35 -1.67 -16.95 -15.71
N LEU A 36 -2.13 -15.75 -16.06
CA LEU A 36 -1.27 -14.76 -16.71
C LEU A 36 -0.59 -13.78 -15.73
N ASP A 37 -0.75 -13.91 -14.41
CA ASP A 37 -0.10 -13.03 -13.44
C ASP A 37 1.43 -13.05 -13.66
N LYS A 38 2.05 -11.87 -13.79
CA LYS A 38 3.49 -11.69 -14.08
C LYS A 38 3.95 -12.23 -15.45
N ARG A 39 3.04 -12.53 -16.37
CA ARG A 39 3.34 -13.06 -17.72
C ARG A 39 2.97 -12.06 -18.83
N GLN A 40 2.98 -10.77 -18.54
CA GLN A 40 2.68 -9.71 -19.52
C GLN A 40 3.64 -9.74 -20.72
N GLY A 41 4.94 -10.00 -20.50
CA GLY A 41 5.89 -10.15 -21.61
C GLY A 41 5.57 -11.31 -22.56
N LEU A 42 5.03 -12.43 -22.02
CA LEU A 42 4.54 -13.53 -22.86
C LEU A 42 3.33 -13.08 -23.68
N VAL A 43 2.40 -12.35 -23.09
CA VAL A 43 1.21 -11.84 -23.79
C VAL A 43 1.62 -10.88 -24.92
N ALA A 44 2.52 -9.94 -24.64
CA ALA A 44 3.05 -9.01 -25.63
C ALA A 44 3.70 -9.76 -26.81
N ALA A 45 4.55 -10.74 -26.52
CA ALA A 45 5.20 -11.57 -27.52
C ALA A 45 4.19 -12.37 -28.37
N MET A 46 3.14 -12.93 -27.76
CA MET A 46 2.09 -13.68 -28.47
C MET A 46 1.23 -12.78 -29.38
N LEU A 47 1.12 -11.49 -29.06
CA LEU A 47 0.36 -10.51 -29.84
C LEU A 47 1.23 -9.75 -30.85
N GLY A 48 2.55 -9.91 -30.81
CA GLY A 48 3.47 -9.19 -31.69
C GLY A 48 3.55 -7.69 -31.40
N VAL A 49 3.38 -7.29 -30.13
CA VAL A 49 3.45 -5.89 -29.68
C VAL A 49 4.55 -5.72 -28.64
N ASP A 50 5.04 -4.50 -28.48
CA ASP A 50 6.12 -4.18 -27.52
C ASP A 50 5.65 -4.34 -26.06
N ASP A 51 4.44 -3.87 -25.77
CA ASP A 51 3.85 -3.89 -24.43
C ASP A 51 2.52 -4.64 -24.40
N CYS A 52 2.28 -5.35 -23.29
CA CYS A 52 1.02 -6.05 -23.07
C CYS A 52 -0.15 -5.04 -23.03
N PRO A 53 -1.16 -5.17 -23.91
CA PRO A 53 -2.27 -4.21 -23.97
C PRO A 53 -3.23 -4.36 -22.79
N PHE A 54 -3.16 -5.48 -22.06
CA PHE A 54 -4.02 -5.75 -20.91
C PHE A 54 -3.32 -5.32 -19.61
N PRO A 55 -3.80 -4.27 -18.93
CA PRO A 55 -3.23 -3.83 -17.67
C PRO A 55 -3.51 -4.83 -16.55
N GLU A 56 -2.65 -4.82 -15.53
CA GLU A 56 -2.96 -5.47 -14.26
C GLU A 56 -4.13 -4.75 -13.57
N SER A 57 -4.80 -5.43 -12.64
CA SER A 57 -5.82 -4.76 -11.82
C SER A 57 -5.21 -3.57 -11.07
N PRO A 58 -5.84 -2.38 -11.15
CA PRO A 58 -5.31 -1.18 -10.50
C PRO A 58 -5.32 -1.34 -8.99
N ILE A 59 -4.34 -0.74 -8.32
CA ILE A 59 -4.30 -0.69 -6.86
C ILE A 59 -5.32 0.34 -6.40
N GLN A 60 -6.26 -0.11 -5.58
CA GLN A 60 -7.25 0.78 -4.99
C GLN A 60 -6.64 1.53 -3.80
N LEU A 61 -6.77 2.85 -3.82
CA LEU A 61 -6.42 3.73 -2.72
C LEU A 61 -7.67 4.43 -2.20
N GLN A 62 -7.88 4.39 -0.89
CA GLN A 62 -8.86 5.23 -0.23
C GLN A 62 -8.15 6.46 0.31
N VAL A 63 -8.67 7.65 0.00
CA VAL A 63 -8.00 8.92 0.28
C VAL A 63 -8.97 9.84 1.01
N HIS A 64 -8.54 10.41 2.13
CA HIS A 64 -9.23 11.50 2.78
C HIS A 64 -8.35 12.76 2.72
N LEU A 65 -8.89 13.80 2.12
CA LEU A 65 -8.25 15.10 2.03
C LEU A 65 -8.92 16.06 3.03
N PRO A 66 -8.19 16.63 4.00
CA PRO A 66 -8.74 17.63 4.90
C PRO A 66 -9.16 18.88 4.12
N THR A 67 -10.33 19.45 4.44
CA THR A 67 -10.89 20.62 3.73
C THR A 67 -10.07 21.89 3.95
N THR A 68 -9.30 21.95 5.04
CA THR A 68 -8.36 23.05 5.35
C THR A 68 -7.04 22.95 4.60
N GLY A 69 -6.83 21.89 3.80
CA GLY A 69 -5.58 21.59 3.11
C GLY A 69 -4.63 20.72 3.93
N TYR A 70 -3.57 20.23 3.27
CA TYR A 70 -2.60 19.32 3.87
C TYR A 70 -1.16 19.73 3.53
N ARG A 71 -0.23 19.38 4.42
CA ARG A 71 1.21 19.61 4.30
C ARG A 71 2.02 18.31 4.16
N ALA A 72 1.39 17.18 4.45
CA ALA A 72 2.01 15.87 4.35
C ALA A 72 0.97 14.79 4.07
N ILE A 73 1.44 13.61 3.68
CA ILE A 73 0.62 12.43 3.42
C ILE A 73 0.90 11.39 4.50
N LEU A 74 -0.14 10.75 5.02
CA LEU A 74 -0.02 9.64 5.95
C LEU A 74 -0.66 8.40 5.35
N PHE A 75 0.16 7.40 5.03
CA PHE A 75 -0.31 6.06 4.74
C PHE A 75 -0.66 5.34 6.04
N VAL A 76 -1.90 4.83 6.12
CA VAL A 76 -2.42 4.06 7.24
C VAL A 76 -2.63 2.63 6.77
N GLU A 77 -1.98 1.67 7.43
CA GLU A 77 -2.01 0.27 7.04
C GLU A 77 -3.39 -0.36 7.23
N ASN A 78 -4.03 -0.13 8.39
CA ASN A 78 -5.27 -0.80 8.75
C ASN A 78 -6.50 0.07 8.41
N LEU A 79 -7.54 -0.56 7.86
CA LEU A 79 -8.78 0.13 7.48
C LEU A 79 -9.52 0.71 8.71
N ALA A 80 -9.58 -0.01 9.83
CA ALA A 80 -10.20 0.47 11.05
C ALA A 80 -9.47 1.69 11.61
N SER A 81 -8.13 1.67 11.59
CA SER A 81 -7.29 2.81 11.97
C SER A 81 -7.45 4.00 11.03
N PHE A 82 -7.55 3.77 9.71
CA PHE A 82 -7.84 4.81 8.73
C PHE A 82 -9.19 5.47 9.01
N GLU A 83 -10.24 4.67 9.18
CA GLU A 83 -11.58 5.15 9.49
C GLU A 83 -11.64 5.90 10.83
N ARG A 84 -10.88 5.45 11.84
CA ARG A 84 -10.71 6.16 13.11
C ARG A 84 -10.03 7.51 12.90
N ALA A 85 -8.94 7.57 12.14
CA ALA A 85 -8.21 8.80 11.86
C ALA A 85 -9.09 9.83 11.12
N VAL A 86 -9.88 9.39 10.14
CA VAL A 86 -10.84 10.24 9.39
C VAL A 86 -11.90 10.86 10.30
N ARG A 87 -12.29 10.18 11.39
CA ARG A 87 -13.28 10.69 12.36
C ARG A 87 -12.66 11.39 13.55
N SER A 88 -11.34 11.35 13.71
CA SER A 88 -10.67 11.86 14.91
C SER A 88 -10.77 13.38 14.96
N THR A 89 -11.02 13.90 16.16
CA THR A 89 -10.91 15.33 16.46
C THR A 89 -9.55 15.70 17.06
N SER A 90 -8.64 14.72 17.18
CA SER A 90 -7.27 14.92 17.66
C SER A 90 -6.48 15.77 16.66
N GLY A 91 -5.72 16.74 17.19
CA GLY A 91 -4.79 17.54 16.39
C GLY A 91 -3.65 16.73 15.77
N ALA A 92 -3.46 15.46 16.17
CA ALA A 92 -2.43 14.59 15.61
C ALA A 92 -2.52 14.44 14.08
N PHE A 93 -3.73 14.43 13.52
CA PHE A 93 -3.95 14.26 12.08
C PHE A 93 -4.08 15.58 11.31
N GLU A 94 -3.94 16.72 11.98
CA GLU A 94 -4.17 18.02 11.38
C GLU A 94 -3.18 18.31 10.25
N GLY A 95 -3.72 18.65 9.07
CA GLY A 95 -2.93 18.93 7.87
C GLY A 95 -2.29 17.69 7.24
N LEU A 96 -2.79 16.49 7.53
CA LEU A 96 -2.41 15.25 6.85
C LEU A 96 -3.49 14.83 5.85
N ALA A 97 -3.10 14.54 4.62
CA ALA A 97 -3.92 13.72 3.75
C ALA A 97 -3.77 12.25 4.16
N LEU A 98 -4.87 11.58 4.46
CA LEU A 98 -4.86 10.19 4.91
C LEU A 98 -5.06 9.27 3.72
N VAL A 99 -4.26 8.21 3.64
CA VAL A 99 -4.30 7.24 2.54
C VAL A 99 -4.31 5.84 3.10
N TYR A 100 -5.29 5.04 2.73
CA TYR A 100 -5.31 3.61 2.98
C TYR A 100 -5.02 2.84 1.68
N ALA A 101 -4.07 1.92 1.78
CA ALA A 101 -3.76 0.94 0.75
C ALA A 101 -3.73 -0.45 1.40
N SER A 102 -4.34 -1.45 0.77
CA SER A 102 -4.40 -2.81 1.31
C SER A 102 -3.01 -3.46 1.36
N GLY A 103 -2.33 -3.33 2.51
CA GLY A 103 -1.04 -3.92 2.84
C GLY A 103 0.08 -3.56 1.85
N PHE A 104 0.90 -4.56 1.48
CA PHE A 104 2.02 -4.41 0.54
C PHE A 104 1.66 -3.81 -0.82
N LYS A 105 0.39 -3.80 -1.23
CA LYS A 105 -0.02 -3.17 -2.51
C LYS A 105 0.37 -1.69 -2.55
N GLY A 106 0.41 -1.00 -1.40
CA GLY A 106 0.86 0.38 -1.29
C GLY A 106 2.33 0.60 -1.68
N SER A 107 3.13 -0.46 -1.78
CA SER A 107 4.55 -0.39 -2.13
C SER A 107 4.86 -0.56 -3.62
N ALA A 108 3.90 -0.98 -4.44
CA ALA A 108 4.15 -1.29 -5.83
C ALA A 108 4.38 -0.01 -6.66
N GLN A 109 5.44 0.01 -7.48
CA GLN A 109 5.82 1.19 -8.28
C GLN A 109 4.70 1.70 -9.19
N ARG A 110 3.87 0.78 -9.72
CA ARG A 110 2.72 1.15 -10.58
C ARG A 110 1.72 2.08 -9.89
N LEU A 111 1.70 2.15 -8.55
CA LEU A 111 0.89 3.09 -7.78
C LEU A 111 1.16 4.55 -8.16
N ARG A 112 2.35 4.84 -8.69
CA ARG A 112 2.77 6.18 -9.14
C ARG A 112 2.34 6.52 -10.57
N SER A 113 1.44 5.74 -11.16
CA SER A 113 0.93 5.97 -12.51
C SER A 113 -0.59 6.01 -12.50
N ALA A 114 -1.18 6.84 -13.37
CA ALA A 114 -2.64 6.98 -13.45
C ALA A 114 -3.34 5.66 -13.80
N GLY A 115 -2.72 4.81 -14.62
CA GLY A 115 -3.27 3.49 -14.98
C GLY A 115 -3.02 2.40 -13.94
N GLY A 116 -2.08 2.58 -13.01
CA GLY A 116 -1.72 1.57 -12.02
C GLY A 116 -2.50 1.68 -10.70
N CYS A 117 -3.34 2.70 -10.53
CA CYS A 117 -4.15 2.90 -9.34
C CYS A 117 -5.57 3.39 -9.65
N SER A 118 -6.49 3.17 -8.71
CA SER A 118 -7.82 3.78 -8.70
C SER A 118 -8.01 4.51 -7.38
N LEU A 119 -8.39 5.78 -7.43
CA LEU A 119 -8.52 6.65 -6.28
C LEU A 119 -9.98 6.78 -5.85
N PHE A 120 -10.25 6.54 -4.58
CA PHE A 120 -11.56 6.70 -3.95
C PHE A 120 -11.47 7.75 -2.85
N TYR A 121 -12.12 8.89 -3.07
CA TYR A 121 -12.09 9.99 -2.11
C TYR A 121 -13.22 9.88 -1.09
N SER A 122 -12.88 10.05 0.18
CA SER A 122 -13.84 10.10 1.28
C SER A 122 -14.77 11.31 1.15
N SER A 123 -16.07 11.08 1.28
CA SER A 123 -17.09 12.14 1.31
C SER A 123 -17.03 13.03 2.56
N LYS A 124 -16.24 12.63 3.57
CA LYS A 124 -16.01 13.41 4.79
C LYS A 124 -14.92 14.48 4.62
N GLY A 125 -14.23 14.51 3.49
CA GLY A 125 -13.16 15.46 3.18
C GLY A 125 -13.45 16.32 1.96
N ALA A 126 -12.41 16.95 1.41
CA ALA A 126 -12.49 17.64 0.14
C ALA A 126 -12.70 16.65 -1.01
N LEU A 127 -13.78 16.84 -1.77
CA LEU A 127 -14.19 15.97 -2.89
C LEU A 127 -13.71 16.41 -4.27
N GLY A 128 -13.02 17.55 -4.38
CA GLY A 128 -12.57 18.08 -5.65
C GLY A 128 -11.75 19.36 -5.54
N GLY A 129 -11.44 19.94 -6.70
CA GLY A 129 -10.65 21.17 -6.82
C GLY A 129 -9.15 20.95 -6.63
N ASP A 130 -8.46 22.02 -6.24
CA ASP A 130 -7.00 22.11 -6.22
C ASP A 130 -6.34 21.08 -5.31
N LEU A 131 -6.99 20.69 -4.20
CA LEU A 131 -6.44 19.70 -3.27
C LEU A 131 -6.31 18.31 -3.89
N ARG A 132 -7.28 17.91 -4.72
CA ARG A 132 -7.25 16.65 -5.45
C ARG A 132 -6.17 16.68 -6.53
N VAL A 133 -6.11 17.77 -7.29
CA VAL A 133 -5.08 17.94 -8.34
C VAL A 133 -3.68 17.92 -7.73
N ALA A 134 -3.47 18.61 -6.60
CA ALA A 134 -2.21 18.59 -5.86
C ALA A 134 -1.87 17.18 -5.35
N PHE A 135 -2.86 16.42 -4.87
CA PHE A 135 -2.64 15.06 -4.37
C PHE A 135 -2.23 14.12 -5.48
N GLU A 136 -2.93 14.16 -6.62
CA GLU A 136 -2.59 13.35 -7.80
C GLU A 136 -1.23 13.75 -8.38
N ALA A 137 -0.91 15.05 -8.42
CA ALA A 137 0.41 15.52 -8.81
C ALA A 137 1.52 14.96 -7.89
N TRP A 138 1.29 14.91 -6.58
CA TRP A 138 2.21 14.29 -5.64
C TRP A 138 2.30 12.78 -5.87
N LEU A 139 1.17 12.07 -5.95
CA LEU A 139 1.13 10.62 -6.10
C LEU A 139 1.92 10.18 -7.35
N PHE A 140 1.75 10.91 -8.45
CA PHE A 140 2.44 10.64 -9.72
C PHE A 140 3.84 11.28 -9.83
N GLY A 141 4.38 11.81 -8.74
CA GLY A 141 5.78 12.22 -8.63
C GLY A 141 6.10 13.57 -9.28
N LYS A 142 5.09 14.38 -9.60
CA LYS A 142 5.26 15.72 -10.18
C LYS A 142 5.64 16.76 -9.13
N VAL A 143 5.25 16.55 -7.87
CA VAL A 143 5.59 17.41 -6.74
C VAL A 143 6.05 16.59 -5.55
N ALA A 144 6.98 17.15 -4.77
CA ALA A 144 7.46 16.54 -3.53
C ALA A 144 6.62 17.05 -2.35
N VAL A 145 6.02 16.11 -1.61
CA VAL A 145 5.31 16.35 -0.35
C VAL A 145 5.78 15.29 0.64
N PRO A 146 6.10 15.66 1.90
CA PRO A 146 6.48 14.69 2.92
C PRO A 146 5.43 13.59 3.04
N ALA A 147 5.88 12.35 3.15
CA ALA A 147 5.03 11.19 3.28
C ALA A 147 5.46 10.35 4.47
N TYR A 148 4.48 9.82 5.19
CA TYR A 148 4.69 9.00 6.36
C TYR A 148 3.92 7.69 6.24
N PHE A 149 4.36 6.69 6.98
CA PHE A 149 3.65 5.43 7.14
C PHE A 149 3.35 5.18 8.61
N TRP A 150 2.14 4.72 8.89
CA TRP A 150 1.72 4.22 10.18
C TRP A 150 0.99 2.90 9.96
N GLY A 151 1.50 1.86 10.61
CA GLY A 151 0.96 0.51 10.58
C GLY A 151 1.20 -0.20 11.89
N ASP A 152 1.07 -1.52 11.88
CA ASP A 152 1.39 -2.33 13.06
C ASP A 152 2.86 -2.15 13.44
N LEU A 153 3.14 -2.23 14.74
CA LEU A 153 4.50 -2.31 15.25
C LEU A 153 4.87 -3.78 15.35
N ASP A 154 5.10 -4.38 14.18
CA ASP A 154 5.59 -5.74 13.99
C ASP A 154 6.52 -5.82 12.76
N TRP A 155 7.04 -7.01 12.45
CA TRP A 155 7.95 -7.15 11.30
C TRP A 155 7.27 -6.94 9.95
N ALA A 156 5.99 -7.30 9.79
CA ALA A 156 5.25 -7.10 8.55
C ALA A 156 5.02 -5.62 8.25
N GLY A 157 4.59 -4.82 9.22
CA GLY A 157 4.43 -3.37 9.13
C GLY A 157 5.76 -2.70 8.78
N MET A 158 6.87 -3.10 9.43
CA MET A 158 8.20 -2.59 9.10
C MET A 158 8.66 -2.97 7.68
N ARG A 159 8.28 -4.16 7.19
CA ARG A 159 8.53 -4.56 5.79
C ARG A 159 7.71 -3.73 4.81
N ILE A 160 6.46 -3.41 5.14
CA ILE A 160 5.63 -2.54 4.29
C ILE A 160 6.27 -1.16 4.21
N LEU A 161 6.66 -0.55 5.34
CA LEU A 161 7.39 0.71 5.37
C LEU A 161 8.63 0.66 4.47
N SER A 162 9.49 -0.36 4.66
CA SER A 162 10.70 -0.54 3.87
C SER A 162 10.40 -0.67 2.36
N ALA A 163 9.36 -1.41 1.99
CA ALA A 163 8.97 -1.58 0.60
C ALA A 163 8.41 -0.28 0.01
N MET A 164 7.57 0.44 0.77
CA MET A 164 6.97 1.71 0.35
C MET A 164 8.00 2.79 0.07
N ARG A 165 9.12 2.80 0.81
CA ARG A 165 10.25 3.71 0.55
C ARG A 165 10.85 3.58 -0.85
N SER A 166 10.72 2.42 -1.50
CA SER A 166 11.16 2.22 -2.88
C SER A 166 10.29 2.95 -3.90
N SER A 167 9.02 3.20 -3.55
CA SER A 167 8.08 3.96 -4.38
C SER A 167 8.00 5.43 -3.94
N PHE A 168 8.05 5.71 -2.64
CA PHE A 168 7.95 7.05 -2.08
C PHE A 168 9.28 7.45 -1.42
N GLN A 169 10.14 8.08 -2.22
CA GLN A 169 11.43 8.57 -1.73
C GLN A 169 11.23 9.50 -0.52
N GLY A 170 12.00 9.25 0.54
CA GLY A 170 11.93 10.04 1.76
C GLY A 170 10.80 9.64 2.73
N LEU A 171 9.95 8.66 2.41
CA LEU A 171 8.88 8.22 3.31
C LEU A 171 9.42 7.68 4.63
N THR A 172 8.96 8.20 5.77
CA THR A 172 9.42 7.74 7.10
C THR A 172 8.28 7.12 7.92
N ALA A 173 8.64 6.43 9.00
CA ALA A 173 7.68 6.11 10.05
C ALA A 173 7.04 7.40 10.59
N TRP A 174 5.74 7.36 10.82
CA TRP A 174 5.03 8.45 11.46
C TRP A 174 5.23 8.37 12.97
N GLU A 175 6.21 9.12 13.48
CA GLU A 175 6.56 9.11 14.91
C GLU A 175 5.37 9.33 15.85
N PRO A 176 4.43 10.26 15.60
CA PRO A 176 3.28 10.46 16.49
C PRO A 176 2.41 9.21 16.68
N GLY A 177 2.27 8.38 15.64
CA GLY A 177 1.53 7.13 15.74
C GLY A 177 2.32 6.00 16.38
N TYR A 178 3.63 5.94 16.13
CA TYR A 178 4.49 4.87 16.64
C TYR A 178 5.04 5.10 18.04
N ALA A 179 5.20 6.34 18.48
CA ALA A 179 5.70 6.67 19.82
C ALA A 179 4.89 6.02 20.95
N PRO A 180 3.54 6.11 20.98
CA PRO A 180 2.77 5.42 22.02
C PRO A 180 2.84 3.90 21.91
N MET A 181 2.97 3.34 20.69
CA MET A 181 3.15 1.89 20.48
C MET A 181 4.51 1.42 21.01
N LEU A 182 5.55 2.22 20.81
CA LEU A 182 6.90 1.99 21.32
C LEU A 182 6.91 2.02 22.86
N GLU A 183 6.24 2.99 23.47
CA GLU A 183 6.06 3.07 24.93
C GLU A 183 5.33 1.83 25.46
N ALA A 184 4.21 1.44 24.82
CA ALA A 184 3.48 0.24 25.21
C ALA A 184 4.33 -1.04 25.11
N LEU A 185 5.19 -1.18 24.10
CA LEU A 185 6.13 -2.31 24.02
C LEU A 185 7.15 -2.30 25.17
N ASN A 186 7.72 -1.13 25.47
CA ASN A 186 8.68 -0.99 26.56
C ASN A 186 8.06 -1.28 27.93
N ASP A 187 6.77 -0.98 28.10
CA ASP A 187 5.99 -1.32 29.29
C ASP A 187 5.55 -2.80 29.34
N GLY A 188 5.90 -3.61 28.34
CA GLY A 188 5.49 -5.01 28.24
C GLY A 188 4.03 -5.22 27.85
N ARG A 189 3.33 -4.18 27.37
CA ARG A 189 1.91 -4.21 26.96
C ARG A 189 1.68 -4.70 25.53
N GLY A 190 2.72 -5.20 24.86
CA GLY A 190 2.60 -5.89 23.56
C GLY A 190 2.21 -7.36 23.69
N HIS A 191 1.82 -7.97 22.58
CA HIS A 191 1.48 -9.40 22.49
C HIS A 191 2.60 -10.20 21.83
N SER A 192 2.62 -11.52 22.06
CA SER A 192 3.57 -12.40 21.37
C SER A 192 3.15 -12.63 19.91
N PRO A 193 4.09 -13.01 19.03
CA PRO A 193 3.78 -13.39 17.65
C PRO A 193 2.77 -14.52 17.56
N GLU A 194 2.85 -15.52 18.45
CA GLU A 194 1.99 -16.70 18.46
C GLU A 194 0.54 -16.34 18.78
N ALA A 195 0.33 -15.40 19.71
CA ALA A 195 -0.99 -14.95 20.12
C ALA A 195 -1.77 -14.23 19.00
N ALA A 196 -1.07 -13.79 17.94
CA ALA A 196 -1.64 -13.05 16.82
C ALA A 196 -1.45 -13.75 15.45
N GLU A 197 -1.06 -15.03 15.44
CA GLU A 197 -0.76 -15.79 14.20
C GLU A 197 0.36 -15.16 13.33
N LYS A 198 1.31 -14.45 13.97
CA LYS A 198 2.41 -13.71 13.35
C LYS A 198 3.78 -14.42 13.45
N GLN A 199 3.83 -15.69 13.87
CA GLN A 199 5.06 -16.48 14.06
C GLN A 199 5.92 -16.65 12.80
N GLY A 200 5.33 -16.54 11.61
CA GLY A 200 6.04 -16.67 10.33
C GLY A 200 6.77 -15.40 9.88
N GLN A 201 6.62 -14.29 10.62
CA GLN A 201 7.23 -13.03 10.22
C GLN A 201 8.75 -13.04 10.47
N LYS A 202 9.51 -12.60 9.46
CA LYS A 202 10.98 -12.55 9.52
C LYS A 202 11.44 -11.16 9.93
N ALA A 203 12.39 -11.11 10.85
CA ALA A 203 13.05 -9.88 11.23
C ALA A 203 13.70 -9.18 10.02
N LEU A 204 13.67 -7.85 10.02
CA LEU A 204 14.50 -7.06 9.12
C LEU A 204 15.73 -6.57 9.85
N GLU A 205 16.83 -6.41 9.12
CA GLU A 205 18.03 -5.74 9.61
C GLU A 205 17.86 -4.21 9.62
N ALA A 206 17.37 -3.65 8.52
CA ALA A 206 17.18 -2.22 8.35
C ALA A 206 16.06 -1.92 7.33
N THR A 207 15.50 -0.72 7.43
CA THR A 207 14.49 -0.16 6.53
C THR A 207 15.00 1.08 5.78
N GLY A 208 16.11 1.67 6.22
CA GLY A 208 16.62 2.96 5.76
C GLY A 208 15.86 4.15 6.32
N CYS A 209 14.93 3.95 7.27
CA CYS A 209 14.29 5.03 8.01
C CYS A 209 14.97 5.16 9.38
N ARG A 210 15.56 6.34 9.65
CA ARG A 210 16.34 6.59 10.87
C ARG A 210 15.57 6.26 12.15
N TYR A 211 14.31 6.70 12.26
CA TYR A 211 13.48 6.44 13.43
C TYR A 211 13.19 4.94 13.58
N THR A 212 12.79 4.27 12.50
CA THR A 212 12.55 2.83 12.51
C THR A 212 13.78 2.03 12.88
N ASP A 213 14.92 2.31 12.24
CA ASP A 213 16.16 1.55 12.42
C ASP A 213 16.82 1.82 13.78
N GLY A 214 16.65 3.04 14.31
CA GLY A 214 17.23 3.45 15.59
C GLY A 214 16.35 3.19 16.82
N GLN A 215 15.02 3.11 16.67
CA GLN A 215 14.08 2.99 17.79
C GLN A 215 13.19 1.75 17.66
N LEU A 216 12.47 1.60 16.54
CA LEU A 216 11.43 0.56 16.41
C LEU A 216 12.00 -0.85 16.27
N LEU A 217 12.93 -1.07 15.33
CA LEU A 217 13.51 -2.42 15.13
C LEU A 217 14.28 -2.92 16.37
N PRO A 218 15.12 -2.11 17.04
CA PRO A 218 15.79 -2.56 18.27
C PRO A 218 14.82 -3.00 19.36
N THR A 219 13.71 -2.28 19.56
CA THR A 219 12.68 -2.66 20.54
C THR A 219 11.97 -3.96 20.14
N LEU A 220 11.62 -4.14 18.85
CA LEU A 220 11.02 -5.38 18.37
C LEU A 220 11.92 -6.60 18.62
N ARG A 221 13.25 -6.46 18.40
CA ARG A 221 14.21 -7.54 18.69
C ARG A 221 14.33 -7.82 20.18
N THR A 222 14.41 -6.76 20.99
CA THR A 222 14.66 -6.88 22.43
C THR A 222 13.45 -7.45 23.17
N THR A 223 12.25 -6.98 22.83
CA THR A 223 11.01 -7.39 23.49
C THR A 223 10.43 -8.68 22.92
N GLY A 224 10.68 -8.97 21.64
CA GLY A 224 10.06 -10.09 20.93
C GLY A 224 8.53 -10.00 20.88
N ARG A 225 7.97 -8.78 21.03
CA ARG A 225 6.52 -8.52 21.12
C ARG A 225 6.10 -7.53 20.05
N PHE A 226 4.81 -7.56 19.74
CA PHE A 226 4.17 -6.69 18.76
C PHE A 226 3.06 -5.85 19.39
N VAL A 227 2.71 -4.75 18.73
CA VAL A 227 1.56 -3.91 19.07
C VAL A 227 0.79 -3.64 17.78
N ASP A 228 -0.49 -3.97 17.79
CA ASP A 228 -1.39 -3.69 16.67
C ASP A 228 -1.79 -2.20 16.67
N GLN A 229 -1.98 -1.65 15.47
CA GLN A 229 -2.27 -0.23 15.26
C GLN A 229 -3.53 0.27 16.00
N GLU A 230 -4.52 -0.59 16.16
CA GLU A 230 -5.80 -0.29 16.80
C GLU A 230 -5.71 -0.22 18.34
N GLN A 231 -4.67 -0.81 18.94
CA GLN A 231 -4.61 -1.02 20.38
C GLN A 231 -4.57 0.29 21.18
N LEU A 232 -4.00 1.35 20.61
CA LEU A 232 -3.77 2.62 21.30
C LEU A 232 -4.54 3.77 20.64
N PRO A 233 -5.18 4.66 21.43
CA PRO A 233 -5.83 5.86 20.89
C PRO A 233 -4.78 6.91 20.47
N LEU A 234 -5.13 7.72 19.47
CA LEU A 234 -4.40 8.90 18.99
C LEU A 234 -5.32 10.12 18.91
#